data_AF-A0A6G8ATR4-F1
#
_entry.id   AF-A0A6G8ATR4-F1
#
_cell.length_a   1.000
_cell.length_b   1.000
_cell.length_c   1.000
_cell.angle_alpha   90.00
_cell.angle_beta   90.00
_cell.angle_gamma   90.00
#
_symmetry.space_group_name_H-M   'P 1'
#
loop_
_entity.id
_entity.type
_entity.pdbx_description
1 polymer ?
#
loop_
_entity_poly.entity_id
_entity_poly.type
_entity_poly.pdbx_seq_one_letter_code
_entity_poly.pdbx_strand_id
1 'polypeptide(L)'
;MKNNKKFFYASFAMIALLSLSACETKDKKDTQTKVTTTETKGNKPTSETTSKKETKKSTDNSSEKLAMDISKIKTGDFSSIQGDWQEVIHGNNHKPGKDGVQYEMGGTNQLSITKDQITSIGLTVTGKTLTDNNGEHEITFKEKDNTLAASLVDQMVAINWSVMFYPKGTTTEFTTDEKYETNTQDVIVVWSSNLQSTSVFIKGDKKEEKKSSELKLDLAKLASNDLSSLVGTWKNPTKGETLVITDKIENKPADSKTTISSGAVVSGTEKNGYSTVISPGTIQGDYMIGSIGTFNPKIKMSPFAPIAIIPSGVKMSDADDSDSSKDRLIMGAGQSGVGTEAYYREK
;
A
#
# COMPACT_ATOMS: atom_id res chain seq x y z
N MET A 1 -36.22 22.66 -30.16
CA MET A 1 -35.12 23.63 -29.93
C MET A 1 -34.24 23.12 -28.80
N LYS A 2 -32.94 23.47 -28.78
CA LYS A 2 -32.02 23.13 -27.67
C LYS A 2 -32.19 24.11 -26.52
N ASN A 3 -32.16 23.64 -25.27
CA ASN A 3 -32.07 24.50 -24.08
C ASN A 3 -30.82 24.11 -23.25
N ASN A 4 -29.65 24.50 -23.76
CA ASN A 4 -28.38 24.31 -23.05
C ASN A 4 -28.28 25.34 -21.91
N LYS A 5 -28.69 24.97 -20.68
CA LYS A 5 -28.26 25.70 -19.49
C LYS A 5 -26.86 25.21 -19.08
N LYS A 6 -25.86 26.06 -19.29
CA LYS A 6 -24.46 25.80 -18.92
C LYS A 6 -24.37 25.72 -17.39
N PHE A 7 -24.00 24.56 -16.84
CA PHE A 7 -23.49 24.50 -15.47
C PHE A 7 -22.03 24.95 -15.47
N PHE A 8 -21.74 26.02 -14.72
CA PHE A 8 -20.37 26.38 -14.38
C PHE A 8 -19.87 25.40 -13.32
N TYR A 9 -18.83 24.64 -13.62
CA TYR A 9 -18.03 23.99 -12.59
C TYR A 9 -17.10 25.04 -11.98
N ALA A 10 -17.29 25.33 -10.69
CA ALA A 10 -16.41 26.22 -9.94
C ALA A 10 -15.07 25.51 -9.68
N SER A 11 -13.97 26.13 -10.09
CA SER A 11 -12.62 25.60 -9.84
C SER A 11 -12.24 25.83 -8.38
N PHE A 12 -12.04 24.74 -7.63
CA PHE A 12 -11.46 24.80 -6.28
C PHE A 12 -9.94 24.73 -6.35
N ALA A 13 -9.32 25.90 -6.49
CA ALA A 13 -7.87 26.06 -6.58
C ALA A 13 -7.38 27.22 -5.69
N MET A 14 -7.72 27.18 -4.40
CA MET A 14 -7.15 28.12 -3.41
C MET A 14 -7.24 27.58 -1.98
N ILE A 15 -6.08 27.26 -1.38
CA ILE A 15 -5.90 27.22 0.08
C ILE A 15 -5.15 28.49 0.45
N ALA A 16 -5.80 29.37 1.23
CA ALA A 16 -5.22 30.63 1.64
C ALA A 16 -4.32 30.46 2.88
N LEU A 17 -3.18 31.15 2.89
CA LEU A 17 -2.30 31.23 4.06
C LEU A 17 -2.91 32.16 5.11
N LEU A 18 -2.92 31.73 6.38
CA LEU A 18 -3.08 32.60 7.55
C LEU A 18 -1.87 32.45 8.46
N SER A 19 -0.90 33.35 8.30
CA SER A 19 0.28 33.43 9.15
C SER A 19 -0.02 34.23 10.43
N LEU A 20 0.03 33.55 11.59
CA LEU A 20 0.10 34.22 12.89
C LEU A 20 1.57 34.48 13.25
N SER A 21 2.03 35.71 13.03
CA SER A 21 3.38 36.16 13.39
C SER A 21 3.44 36.61 14.86
N ALA A 22 4.33 36.01 15.66
CA ALA A 22 4.66 36.51 16.99
C ALA A 22 6.10 36.16 17.43
N CYS A 23 6.83 37.19 17.90
CA CYS A 23 8.00 37.12 18.80
C CYS A 23 9.18 36.20 18.42
N GLU A 24 9.86 36.60 17.34
CA GLU A 24 11.33 36.70 17.25
C GLU A 24 12.08 36.80 18.60
N THR A 25 13.23 36.12 18.75
CA THR A 25 14.36 36.66 19.55
C THR A 25 15.73 36.02 19.26
N LYS A 26 16.75 36.88 19.25
CA LYS A 26 18.21 36.64 19.44
C LYS A 26 19.03 36.10 18.26
N ASP A 27 19.77 37.04 17.67
CA ASP A 27 21.04 36.81 16.98
C ASP A 27 22.04 35.94 17.75
N LYS A 28 22.96 35.32 16.99
CA LYS A 28 24.39 35.50 17.26
C LYS A 28 25.22 35.43 15.98
N LYS A 29 26.34 36.15 15.97
CA LYS A 29 27.11 36.48 14.76
C LYS A 29 28.58 36.10 14.90
N ASP A 30 29.16 35.66 13.78
CA ASP A 30 30.54 35.94 13.30
C ASP A 30 31.79 35.15 13.77
N THR A 31 32.84 35.29 12.94
CA THR A 31 34.29 35.11 13.19
C THR A 31 34.94 33.71 13.12
N GLN A 32 35.03 33.20 11.90
CA GLN A 32 36.27 32.85 11.14
C GLN A 32 37.68 32.86 11.83
N THR A 33 38.50 31.85 11.52
CA THR A 33 40.00 31.89 11.42
C THR A 33 40.42 30.71 10.47
N LYS A 34 41.19 30.82 9.36
CA LYS A 34 42.60 31.23 9.08
C LYS A 34 43.62 30.35 9.86
N VAL A 35 44.76 29.84 9.34
CA VAL A 35 45.65 30.20 8.20
C VAL A 35 46.29 28.94 7.54
N THR A 36 46.37 28.95 6.21
CA THR A 36 47.43 28.55 5.24
C THR A 36 48.76 27.89 5.72
N THR A 37 49.34 26.97 4.90
CA THR A 37 50.77 26.89 4.43
C THR A 37 50.88 25.83 3.29
N THR A 38 52.05 25.65 2.64
CA THR A 38 52.15 25.40 1.18
C THR A 38 53.40 24.58 0.71
N GLU A 39 53.26 23.80 -0.38
CA GLU A 39 54.33 23.17 -1.25
C GLU A 39 55.22 22.03 -0.66
N THR A 40 55.82 21.09 -1.43
CA THR A 40 56.63 21.25 -2.67
C THR A 40 56.62 20.00 -3.62
N LYS A 41 57.32 20.08 -4.78
CA LYS A 41 57.32 19.22 -5.99
C LYS A 41 58.27 17.99 -5.95
N GLY A 42 58.11 17.00 -6.85
CA GLY A 42 59.23 16.10 -7.25
C GLY A 42 58.98 14.84 -8.11
N ASN A 43 59.12 14.94 -9.44
CA ASN A 43 59.54 13.90 -10.43
C ASN A 43 58.74 12.61 -10.74
N LYS A 44 59.14 12.00 -11.88
CA LYS A 44 58.62 10.88 -12.71
C LYS A 44 59.82 10.38 -13.56
N PRO A 45 59.86 9.23 -14.28
CA PRO A 45 59.06 7.99 -14.30
C PRO A 45 59.90 6.71 -14.00
N THR A 46 59.31 5.50 -14.09
CA THR A 46 59.69 4.40 -15.04
C THR A 46 59.08 3.03 -14.68
N SER A 47 58.58 2.33 -15.71
CA SER A 47 58.22 0.90 -15.88
C SER A 47 57.65 -0.03 -14.78
N GLU A 48 56.83 -0.96 -15.28
CA GLU A 48 56.61 -2.35 -14.83
C GLU A 48 56.06 -2.60 -13.41
N THR A 49 54.75 -2.89 -13.36
CA THR A 49 54.11 -3.62 -12.26
C THR A 49 53.42 -4.87 -12.83
N THR A 50 54.00 -6.04 -12.53
CA THR A 50 53.43 -7.36 -12.88
C THR A 50 52.09 -7.59 -12.19
N SER A 51 51.16 -8.26 -12.87
CA SER A 51 49.79 -8.51 -12.40
C SER A 51 49.69 -9.01 -10.96
N LYS A 52 49.16 -8.18 -10.06
CA LYS A 52 48.60 -8.62 -8.77
C LYS A 52 47.09 -8.41 -8.78
N LYS A 53 46.37 -9.49 -8.46
CA LYS A 53 44.91 -9.55 -8.42
C LYS A 53 44.41 -8.89 -7.14
N GLU A 54 44.28 -7.56 -7.14
CA GLU A 54 43.70 -6.86 -6.00
C GLU A 54 42.23 -7.22 -5.83
N THR A 55 41.93 -7.89 -4.72
CA THR A 55 40.57 -8.10 -4.24
C THR A 55 40.00 -6.73 -3.87
N LYS A 56 39.25 -6.09 -4.78
CA LYS A 56 38.45 -4.91 -4.44
C LYS A 56 37.44 -5.31 -3.37
N LYS A 57 37.79 -5.01 -2.12
CA LYS A 57 36.88 -5.03 -0.99
C LYS A 57 35.76 -4.05 -1.30
N SER A 58 34.61 -4.57 -1.70
CA SER A 58 33.38 -3.79 -1.80
C SER A 58 33.20 -3.08 -0.46
N THR A 59 33.28 -1.76 -0.48
CA THR A 59 32.75 -1.00 0.65
C THR A 59 31.26 -1.04 0.47
N ASP A 60 30.60 -1.94 1.19
CA ASP A 60 29.16 -1.88 1.36
C ASP A 60 28.85 -0.56 2.05
N ASN A 61 28.51 0.44 1.25
CA ASN A 61 27.80 1.62 1.71
C ASN A 61 26.38 1.16 2.08
N SER A 62 26.29 0.49 3.22
CA SER A 62 25.07 0.44 4.02
C SER A 62 24.65 1.88 4.28
N SER A 63 23.68 2.32 3.48
CA SER A 63 23.28 3.70 3.35
C SER A 63 21.76 3.70 3.32
N GLU A 64 21.16 4.13 4.42
CA GLU A 64 19.72 4.29 4.55
C GLU A 64 19.22 5.38 3.60
N LYS A 65 18.90 4.99 2.35
CA LYS A 65 18.21 5.86 1.39
C LYS A 65 16.99 5.18 0.80
N LEU A 66 15.99 4.98 1.67
CA LEU A 66 14.64 4.56 1.28
C LEU A 66 13.64 5.74 1.15
N ALA A 67 14.08 6.99 1.37
CA ALA A 67 13.25 8.18 1.19
C ALA A 67 13.01 8.52 -0.30
N MET A 68 11.79 8.96 -0.60
CA MET A 68 11.36 9.47 -1.90
C MET A 68 12.27 10.60 -2.44
N ASP A 69 12.82 10.41 -3.65
CA ASP A 69 13.73 11.37 -4.29
C ASP A 69 12.99 12.19 -5.37
N ILE A 70 12.45 13.33 -4.96
CA ILE A 70 11.71 14.26 -5.84
C ILE A 70 12.53 14.70 -7.07
N SER A 71 13.86 14.80 -6.95
CA SER A 71 14.71 15.20 -8.08
C SER A 71 14.76 14.15 -9.18
N LYS A 72 14.72 12.86 -8.83
CA LYS A 72 14.54 11.77 -9.81
C LYS A 72 13.14 11.77 -10.42
N ILE A 73 12.09 11.91 -9.59
CA ILE A 73 10.68 11.87 -10.04
C ILE A 73 10.37 12.94 -11.09
N LYS A 74 10.85 14.19 -10.91
CA LYS A 74 10.75 15.29 -11.90
C LYS A 74 11.35 14.97 -13.28
N THR A 75 12.23 13.97 -13.36
CA THR A 75 12.87 13.52 -14.61
C THR A 75 12.28 12.22 -15.17
N GLY A 76 11.26 11.65 -14.52
CA GLY A 76 10.67 10.37 -14.90
C GLY A 76 11.37 9.13 -14.34
N ASP A 77 12.35 9.30 -13.45
CA ASP A 77 13.02 8.19 -12.77
C ASP A 77 12.35 7.92 -11.43
N PHE A 78 11.47 6.92 -11.38
CA PHE A 78 10.71 6.54 -10.19
C PHE A 78 11.46 5.49 -9.33
N SER A 79 12.73 5.18 -9.63
CA SER A 79 13.54 4.19 -8.87
C SER A 79 13.65 4.42 -7.36
N SER A 80 13.45 5.65 -6.86
CA SER A 80 13.42 5.95 -5.42
C SER A 80 12.11 5.57 -4.71
N ILE A 81 11.04 5.35 -5.47
CA ILE A 81 9.68 5.07 -4.98
C ILE A 81 9.16 3.69 -5.42
N GLN A 82 10.01 2.85 -6.00
CA GLN A 82 9.71 1.42 -6.15
C GLN A 82 9.57 0.74 -4.79
N GLY A 83 8.62 -0.19 -4.69
CA GLY A 83 8.27 -0.91 -3.46
C GLY A 83 6.77 -1.25 -3.44
N ASP A 84 6.31 -1.84 -2.35
CA ASP A 84 4.89 -2.10 -2.13
C ASP A 84 4.18 -0.81 -1.67
N TRP A 85 3.00 -0.53 -2.24
CA TRP A 85 2.18 0.63 -1.88
C TRP A 85 0.77 0.19 -1.49
N GLN A 86 0.35 0.55 -0.29
CA GLN A 86 -0.96 0.18 0.26
C GLN A 86 -1.91 1.39 0.25
N GLU A 87 -3.09 1.24 -0.37
CA GLU A 87 -4.17 2.23 -0.23
C GLU A 87 -4.72 2.20 1.22
N VAL A 88 -4.64 3.33 1.91
CA VAL A 88 -5.00 3.46 3.33
C VAL A 88 -6.09 4.50 3.60
N ILE A 89 -6.34 5.40 2.66
CA ILE A 89 -7.53 6.25 2.62
C ILE A 89 -8.00 6.27 1.16
N HIS A 90 -9.30 6.12 0.94
CA HIS A 90 -9.93 6.44 -0.34
C HIS A 90 -11.11 7.39 -0.11
N GLY A 91 -11.44 8.23 -1.08
CA GLY A 91 -12.52 9.22 -0.93
C GLY A 91 -13.24 9.46 -2.24
N ASN A 92 -14.58 9.37 -2.21
CA ASN A 92 -15.44 9.58 -3.38
C ASN A 92 -16.30 10.84 -3.20
N ASN A 93 -16.37 11.68 -4.23
CA ASN A 93 -17.08 12.98 -4.20
C ASN A 93 -18.60 12.87 -4.36
N HIS A 94 -19.13 11.70 -4.72
CA HIS A 94 -20.57 11.48 -4.81
C HIS A 94 -21.03 10.34 -3.89
N LYS A 95 -21.71 10.70 -2.80
CA LYS A 95 -22.57 9.80 -2.01
C LYS A 95 -23.94 10.47 -1.91
N PRO A 96 -25.06 9.82 -2.31
CA PRO A 96 -26.39 10.44 -2.28
C PRO A 96 -26.75 11.02 -0.91
N GLY A 97 -27.14 12.30 -0.87
CA GLY A 97 -27.48 12.99 0.37
C GLY A 97 -26.30 13.51 1.20
N LYS A 98 -25.09 13.58 0.63
CA LYS A 98 -23.92 14.22 1.25
C LYS A 98 -23.20 15.17 0.29
N ASP A 99 -22.68 16.25 0.85
CA ASP A 99 -21.81 17.21 0.14
C ASP A 99 -20.32 16.91 0.39
N GLY A 100 -19.49 17.15 -0.63
CA GLY A 100 -18.02 17.02 -0.55
C GLY A 100 -17.48 15.58 -0.50
N VAL A 101 -16.16 15.44 -0.65
CA VAL A 101 -15.48 14.15 -0.69
C VAL A 101 -15.62 13.42 0.64
N GLN A 102 -16.12 12.18 0.58
CA GLN A 102 -16.36 11.34 1.75
C GLN A 102 -15.26 10.29 1.88
N TYR A 103 -14.19 10.66 2.58
CA TYR A 103 -13.03 9.80 2.87
C TYR A 103 -13.37 8.66 3.84
N GLU A 104 -12.84 7.47 3.54
CA GLU A 104 -12.98 6.24 4.31
C GLU A 104 -11.60 5.55 4.41
N MET A 105 -11.32 4.93 5.56
CA MET A 105 -10.05 4.24 5.82
C MET A 105 -9.96 2.91 5.04
N GLY A 106 -8.74 2.53 4.68
CA GLY A 106 -8.45 1.38 3.82
C GLY A 106 -8.77 1.63 2.36
N GLY A 107 -8.60 0.59 1.55
CA GLY A 107 -8.80 0.63 0.11
C GLY A 107 -8.43 -0.69 -0.55
N THR A 108 -8.59 -0.76 -1.87
CA THR A 108 -8.29 -1.96 -2.69
C THR A 108 -7.71 -1.62 -4.07
N ASN A 109 -7.51 -0.33 -4.39
CA ASN A 109 -6.79 0.10 -5.58
C ASN A 109 -5.31 -0.27 -5.44
N GLN A 110 -4.64 -0.44 -6.57
CA GLN A 110 -3.22 -0.77 -6.62
C GLN A 110 -2.43 0.42 -7.18
N LEU A 111 -1.22 0.59 -6.66
CA LEU A 111 -0.22 1.54 -7.17
C LEU A 111 1.04 0.74 -7.49
N SER A 112 1.27 0.48 -8.77
CA SER A 112 2.45 -0.26 -9.24
C SER A 112 3.50 0.71 -9.74
N ILE A 113 4.74 0.58 -9.27
CA ILE A 113 5.84 1.50 -9.60
C ILE A 113 7.07 0.71 -10.06
N THR A 114 7.42 0.91 -11.32
CA THR A 114 8.67 0.43 -11.91
C THR A 114 9.73 1.55 -11.87
N LYS A 115 10.87 1.38 -12.54
CA LYS A 115 11.84 2.45 -12.68
C LYS A 115 11.26 3.64 -13.48
N ASP A 116 10.56 3.37 -14.58
CA ASP A 116 10.26 4.39 -15.61
C ASP A 116 8.75 4.65 -15.78
N GLN A 117 7.91 3.91 -15.04
CA GLN A 117 6.45 3.99 -15.08
C GLN A 117 5.79 3.87 -13.69
N ILE A 118 4.75 4.68 -13.45
CA ILE A 118 3.77 4.55 -12.36
C ILE A 118 2.41 4.17 -12.96
N THR A 119 1.73 3.17 -12.41
CA THR A 119 0.42 2.72 -12.88
C THR A 119 -0.56 2.63 -11.71
N SER A 120 -1.77 3.18 -11.88
CA SER A 120 -2.85 3.13 -10.90
C SER A 120 -4.22 3.05 -11.59
N ILE A 121 -5.32 3.14 -10.85
CA ILE A 121 -6.67 3.02 -11.42
C ILE A 121 -6.93 4.11 -12.47
N GLY A 122 -7.13 3.68 -13.72
CA GLY A 122 -7.44 4.54 -14.86
C GLY A 122 -6.29 5.35 -15.45
N LEU A 123 -5.07 5.28 -14.90
CA LEU A 123 -3.93 6.09 -15.36
C LEU A 123 -2.61 5.30 -15.43
N THR A 124 -1.71 5.77 -16.30
CA THR A 124 -0.30 5.36 -16.36
C THR A 124 0.58 6.58 -16.61
N VAL A 125 1.56 6.86 -15.75
CA VAL A 125 2.55 7.93 -15.95
C VAL A 125 3.86 7.31 -16.44
N THR A 126 4.36 7.76 -17.58
CA THR A 126 5.68 7.39 -18.11
C THR A 126 6.44 8.68 -18.45
N GLY A 127 7.55 8.95 -17.75
CA GLY A 127 8.31 10.19 -17.94
C GLY A 127 7.53 11.47 -17.62
N LYS A 128 7.12 12.19 -18.66
CA LYS A 128 6.27 13.41 -18.61
C LYS A 128 4.91 13.24 -19.30
N THR A 129 4.53 12.01 -19.62
CA THR A 129 3.23 11.68 -20.22
C THR A 129 2.38 10.94 -19.20
N LEU A 130 1.13 11.38 -19.02
CA LEU A 130 0.07 10.59 -18.40
C LEU A 130 -0.80 10.03 -19.52
N THR A 131 -0.99 8.72 -19.53
CA THR A 131 -1.92 8.00 -20.43
C THR A 131 -3.14 7.59 -19.64
N ASP A 132 -4.33 7.92 -20.14
CA ASP A 132 -5.62 7.45 -19.61
C ASP A 132 -6.51 6.89 -20.75
N ASN A 133 -7.76 6.56 -20.44
CA ASN A 133 -8.73 6.06 -21.42
C ASN A 133 -9.15 7.07 -22.51
N ASN A 134 -8.68 8.33 -22.46
CA ASN A 134 -8.89 9.34 -23.50
C ASN A 134 -7.63 9.62 -24.34
N GLY A 135 -6.46 9.09 -23.97
CA GLY A 135 -5.21 9.21 -24.73
C GLY A 135 -4.01 9.59 -23.88
N GLU A 136 -3.02 10.21 -24.52
CA GLU A 136 -1.80 10.74 -23.89
C GLU A 136 -1.93 12.24 -23.61
N HIS A 137 -1.49 12.66 -22.42
CA HIS A 137 -1.54 14.04 -21.94
C HIS A 137 -0.17 14.43 -21.37
N GLU A 138 0.36 15.60 -21.69
CA GLU A 138 1.59 16.11 -21.07
C GLU A 138 1.33 16.49 -19.61
N ILE A 139 2.23 16.10 -18.69
CA ILE A 139 2.22 16.53 -17.29
C ILE A 139 3.36 17.50 -16.97
N THR A 140 3.05 18.48 -16.12
CA THR A 140 4.01 19.36 -15.48
C THR A 140 4.19 19.00 -14.01
N PHE A 141 5.40 19.23 -13.49
CA PHE A 141 5.77 18.97 -12.11
C PHE A 141 5.96 20.30 -11.36
N LYS A 142 5.27 20.47 -10.23
CA LYS A 142 5.37 21.65 -9.35
C LYS A 142 5.83 21.22 -7.96
N GLU A 143 6.95 21.78 -7.51
CA GLU A 143 7.54 21.48 -6.19
C GLU A 143 7.21 22.60 -5.19
N LYS A 144 6.84 22.23 -3.97
CA LYS A 144 6.58 23.15 -2.87
C LYS A 144 6.79 22.43 -1.53
N ASP A 145 7.48 23.07 -0.58
CA ASP A 145 7.67 22.57 0.79
C ASP A 145 8.19 21.11 0.86
N ASN A 146 9.14 20.76 -0.02
CA ASN A 146 9.68 19.41 -0.22
C ASN A 146 8.64 18.34 -0.61
N THR A 147 7.50 18.75 -1.16
CA THR A 147 6.49 17.89 -1.83
C THR A 147 6.46 18.18 -3.33
N LEU A 148 5.94 17.25 -4.13
CA LEU A 148 5.82 17.39 -5.58
C LEU A 148 4.41 17.06 -6.07
N ALA A 149 3.82 17.93 -6.89
CA ALA A 149 2.58 17.65 -7.61
C ALA A 149 2.86 17.47 -9.10
N ALA A 150 2.49 16.32 -9.65
CA ALA A 150 2.29 16.12 -11.08
C ALA A 150 0.84 16.48 -11.45
N SER A 151 0.66 17.25 -12.51
CA SER A 151 -0.67 17.63 -13.02
C SER A 151 -0.62 17.85 -14.52
N LEU A 152 -1.74 17.66 -15.21
CA LEU A 152 -1.83 17.89 -16.66
C LEU A 152 -1.46 19.33 -17.04
N VAL A 153 -0.77 19.51 -18.17
CA VAL A 153 -0.44 20.84 -18.71
C VAL A 153 -1.69 21.58 -19.16
N ASP A 154 -2.58 20.91 -19.91
CA ASP A 154 -3.94 21.39 -20.15
C ASP A 154 -4.85 20.98 -18.98
N GLN A 155 -5.53 21.96 -18.40
CA GLN A 155 -6.47 21.80 -17.29
C GLN A 155 -7.94 21.90 -17.74
N MET A 156 -8.20 22.13 -19.04
CA MET A 156 -9.55 22.24 -19.63
C MET A 156 -10.01 20.95 -20.34
N VAL A 157 -9.39 19.84 -20.01
CA VAL A 157 -9.69 18.49 -20.53
C VAL A 157 -10.94 17.86 -19.91
N ALA A 158 -11.49 16.83 -20.57
CA ALA A 158 -12.68 16.10 -20.12
C ALA A 158 -12.44 15.21 -18.89
N ILE A 159 -11.18 14.80 -18.65
CA ILE A 159 -10.74 14.06 -17.47
C ILE A 159 -9.46 14.74 -16.98
N ASN A 160 -9.49 15.28 -15.77
CA ASN A 160 -8.32 15.90 -15.14
C ASN A 160 -7.78 14.97 -14.04
N TRP A 161 -6.46 14.97 -13.90
CA TRP A 161 -5.70 14.06 -13.03
C TRP A 161 -4.61 14.82 -12.28
N SER A 162 -4.32 14.36 -11.06
CA SER A 162 -3.09 14.74 -10.37
C SER A 162 -2.51 13.58 -9.57
N VAL A 163 -1.18 13.54 -9.49
CA VAL A 163 -0.43 12.62 -8.62
C VAL A 163 0.47 13.46 -7.73
N MET A 164 0.26 13.39 -6.43
CA MET A 164 1.01 14.14 -5.42
C MET A 164 1.95 13.21 -4.66
N PHE A 165 3.17 13.67 -4.43
CA PHE A 165 4.27 12.92 -3.85
C PHE A 165 4.75 13.63 -2.58
N TYR A 166 4.63 12.95 -1.45
CA TYR A 166 4.97 13.45 -0.12
C TYR A 166 6.05 12.56 0.51
N PRO A 167 7.33 12.97 0.49
CA PRO A 167 8.39 12.24 1.19
C PRO A 167 8.13 12.13 2.69
N LYS A 168 8.64 11.07 3.31
CA LYS A 168 8.72 10.94 4.78
C LYS A 168 9.28 12.22 5.41
N GLY A 169 8.61 12.74 6.44
CA GLY A 169 8.92 14.01 7.12
C GLY A 169 8.25 15.26 6.53
N THR A 170 7.45 15.14 5.47
CA THR A 170 6.58 16.24 4.97
C THR A 170 5.17 16.19 5.58
N THR A 171 4.32 17.17 5.28
CA THR A 171 2.92 17.24 5.73
C THR A 171 1.94 16.98 4.59
N THR A 172 0.77 16.40 4.91
CA THR A 172 -0.37 16.25 3.98
C THR A 172 -1.68 16.30 4.78
N GLU A 173 -2.82 16.53 4.13
CA GLU A 173 -4.15 16.51 4.79
C GLU A 173 -4.62 15.08 5.14
N PHE A 174 -3.91 14.06 4.65
CA PHE A 174 -4.20 12.64 4.80
C PHE A 174 -3.30 11.92 5.84
N THR A 175 -2.84 12.62 6.88
CA THR A 175 -2.01 12.02 7.95
C THR A 175 -2.75 10.89 8.66
N THR A 176 -2.20 9.67 8.62
CA THR A 176 -2.85 8.45 9.12
C THR A 176 -2.64 8.15 10.61
N ASP A 177 -1.88 8.97 11.33
CA ASP A 177 -1.76 8.91 12.80
C ASP A 177 -1.68 10.33 13.38
N GLU A 178 -2.73 10.74 14.08
CA GLU A 178 -2.88 12.08 14.70
C GLU A 178 -1.79 12.42 15.73
N LYS A 179 -0.96 11.46 16.14
CA LYS A 179 0.16 11.67 17.08
C LYS A 179 1.38 12.35 16.45
N TYR A 180 1.44 12.47 15.13
CA TYR A 180 2.62 13.00 14.44
C TYR A 180 2.27 14.21 13.56
N GLU A 181 3.01 15.30 13.74
CA GLU A 181 2.90 16.52 12.93
C GLU A 181 3.35 16.34 11.47
N THR A 182 4.01 15.21 11.13
CA THR A 182 4.55 14.92 9.80
C THR A 182 4.43 13.44 9.42
N ASN A 183 4.47 13.17 8.12
CA ASN A 183 4.36 11.84 7.53
C ASN A 183 5.49 10.91 8.00
N THR A 184 5.13 9.81 8.68
CA THR A 184 6.08 8.80 9.18
C THR A 184 6.59 7.85 8.09
N GLN A 185 5.98 7.87 6.90
CA GLN A 185 6.28 7.07 5.71
C GLN A 185 6.24 7.99 4.47
N ASP A 186 6.73 7.51 3.32
CA ASP A 186 6.45 8.19 2.04
C ASP A 186 4.96 7.99 1.68
N VAL A 187 4.28 9.03 1.18
CA VAL A 187 2.86 9.00 0.78
C VAL A 187 2.71 9.45 -0.68
N ILE A 188 1.86 8.76 -1.45
CA ILE A 188 1.43 9.17 -2.79
C ILE A 188 -0.09 9.31 -2.80
N VAL A 189 -0.58 10.41 -3.35
CA VAL A 189 -2.03 10.65 -3.53
C VAL A 189 -2.34 10.72 -5.02
N VAL A 190 -3.29 9.91 -5.46
CA VAL A 190 -3.83 9.93 -6.84
C VAL A 190 -5.23 10.51 -6.79
N TRP A 191 -5.51 11.52 -7.63
CA TRP A 191 -6.84 12.11 -7.77
C TRP A 191 -7.32 12.11 -9.23
N SER A 192 -8.63 11.88 -9.40
CA SER A 192 -9.29 11.67 -10.69
C SER A 192 -10.63 12.41 -10.79
N SER A 193 -10.83 13.21 -11.85
CA SER A 193 -12.08 13.94 -12.04
C SER A 193 -13.24 13.09 -12.60
N ASN A 194 -12.98 12.01 -13.35
CA ASN A 194 -14.02 11.16 -13.93
C ASN A 194 -14.46 10.04 -12.99
N LEU A 195 -13.53 9.44 -12.24
CA LEU A 195 -13.86 8.53 -11.15
C LEU A 195 -14.41 9.28 -9.93
N GLN A 196 -14.23 10.61 -9.88
CA GLN A 196 -14.57 11.49 -8.76
C GLN A 196 -13.90 11.04 -7.44
N SER A 197 -12.73 10.43 -7.55
CA SER A 197 -12.06 9.70 -6.48
C SER A 197 -10.70 10.27 -6.12
N THR A 198 -10.33 10.06 -4.86
CA THR A 198 -8.98 10.24 -4.30
C THR A 198 -8.54 8.91 -3.72
N SER A 199 -7.30 8.50 -3.99
CA SER A 199 -6.66 7.30 -3.45
C SER A 199 -5.33 7.69 -2.80
N VAL A 200 -5.17 7.39 -1.51
CA VAL A 200 -3.99 7.72 -0.71
C VAL A 200 -3.23 6.43 -0.40
N PHE A 201 -2.00 6.36 -0.88
CA PHE A 201 -1.11 5.23 -0.74
C PHE A 201 0.05 5.56 0.19
N ILE A 202 0.32 4.69 1.17
CA ILE A 202 1.60 4.71 1.91
C ILE A 202 2.55 3.67 1.33
N LYS A 203 3.84 4.00 1.33
CA LYS A 203 4.92 3.07 1.00
C LYS A 203 5.07 2.11 2.17
N GLY A 204 4.81 0.82 1.92
CA GLY A 204 5.04 -0.21 2.93
C GLY A 204 6.52 -0.25 3.29
N ASP A 205 6.82 -0.48 4.58
CA ASP A 205 8.16 -0.89 4.99
C ASP A 205 8.58 -2.10 4.15
N LYS A 206 9.85 -2.13 3.73
CA LYS A 206 10.41 -3.27 2.99
C LYS A 206 10.16 -4.55 3.80
N LYS A 207 9.26 -5.39 3.30
CA LYS A 207 9.15 -6.77 3.75
C LYS A 207 10.41 -7.49 3.32
N GLU A 208 11.36 -7.60 4.25
CA GLU A 208 12.19 -8.81 4.29
C GLU A 208 11.26 -10.02 4.27
N GLU A 209 11.66 -11.10 3.61
CA GLU A 209 10.94 -12.37 3.61
C GLU A 209 10.99 -13.00 5.01
N LYS A 210 10.18 -12.46 5.94
CA LYS A 210 9.99 -13.02 7.27
C LYS A 210 9.44 -14.43 7.12
N LYS A 211 10.23 -15.40 7.57
CA LYS A 211 9.82 -16.80 7.62
C LYS A 211 8.44 -16.91 8.28
N SER A 212 7.60 -17.78 7.73
CA SER A 212 6.24 -18.06 8.22
C SER A 212 6.19 -18.46 9.71
N SER A 213 7.32 -18.85 10.28
CA SER A 213 7.53 -19.33 11.65
C SER A 213 7.19 -18.36 12.78
N GLU A 214 7.17 -17.04 12.54
CA GLU A 214 7.08 -16.04 13.63
C GLU A 214 5.88 -15.08 13.53
N LEU A 215 5.17 -15.05 12.41
CA LEU A 215 3.93 -14.27 12.31
C LEU A 215 2.82 -14.99 13.07
N LYS A 216 2.34 -14.38 14.16
CA LYS A 216 1.08 -14.76 14.82
C LYS A 216 -0.13 -14.25 14.03
N LEU A 217 -1.24 -14.95 14.19
CA LEU A 217 -2.57 -14.49 13.77
C LEU A 217 -3.01 -13.29 14.62
N ASP A 218 -3.45 -12.22 13.94
CA ASP A 218 -3.84 -10.94 14.54
C ASP A 218 -5.23 -10.55 14.03
N LEU A 219 -6.22 -10.52 14.93
CA LEU A 219 -7.62 -10.23 14.58
C LEU A 219 -7.91 -8.74 14.35
N ALA A 220 -7.10 -7.83 14.90
CA ALA A 220 -7.26 -6.40 14.68
C ALA A 220 -6.84 -6.04 13.25
N LYS A 221 -5.70 -6.58 12.78
CA LYS A 221 -5.28 -6.53 11.37
C LYS A 221 -6.40 -7.04 10.45
N LEU A 222 -6.94 -8.22 10.73
CA LEU A 222 -8.00 -8.82 9.91
C LEU A 222 -9.31 -8.01 9.93
N ALA A 223 -9.68 -7.39 11.06
CA ALA A 223 -10.84 -6.50 11.12
C ALA A 223 -10.64 -5.22 10.28
N SER A 224 -9.39 -4.76 10.13
CA SER A 224 -9.00 -3.69 9.18
C SER A 224 -8.72 -4.16 7.74
N ASN A 225 -9.08 -5.41 7.40
CA ASN A 225 -8.82 -6.06 6.10
C ASN A 225 -7.33 -6.20 5.73
N ASP A 226 -6.41 -6.03 6.69
CA ASP A 226 -5.00 -6.42 6.53
C ASP A 226 -4.87 -7.92 6.74
N LEU A 227 -4.79 -8.66 5.63
CA LEU A 227 -4.75 -10.12 5.64
C LEU A 227 -3.32 -10.68 5.79
N SER A 228 -2.30 -9.83 6.02
CA SER A 228 -0.91 -10.26 6.21
C SER A 228 -0.74 -11.27 7.35
N SER A 229 -1.58 -11.21 8.38
CA SER A 229 -1.55 -12.13 9.51
C SER A 229 -2.17 -13.51 9.22
N LEU A 230 -2.76 -13.75 8.04
CA LEU A 230 -3.24 -15.07 7.58
C LEU A 230 -2.23 -15.80 6.66
N VAL A 231 -1.30 -15.07 6.05
CA VAL A 231 -0.35 -15.60 5.04
C VAL A 231 0.52 -16.71 5.64
N GLY A 232 0.70 -17.79 4.88
CA GLY A 232 1.49 -18.95 5.30
C GLY A 232 0.86 -20.29 4.92
N THR A 233 1.54 -21.38 5.28
CA THR A 233 1.05 -22.75 5.09
C THR A 233 0.30 -23.22 6.33
N TRP A 234 -0.87 -23.83 6.12
CA TRP A 234 -1.74 -24.35 7.17
C TRP A 234 -2.08 -25.81 6.88
N LYS A 235 -1.86 -26.73 7.83
CA LYS A 235 -2.09 -28.16 7.66
C LYS A 235 -3.12 -28.71 8.61
N ASN A 236 -4.05 -29.52 8.09
CA ASN A 236 -4.93 -30.34 8.89
C ASN A 236 -4.25 -31.72 9.11
N PRO A 237 -3.75 -32.02 10.32
CA PRO A 237 -2.98 -33.24 10.57
C PRO A 237 -3.85 -34.50 10.57
N THR A 238 -5.17 -34.37 10.73
CA THR A 238 -6.12 -35.50 10.68
C THR A 238 -6.44 -35.92 9.24
N LYS A 239 -6.52 -34.97 8.31
CA LYS A 239 -6.87 -35.20 6.90
C LYS A 239 -5.66 -35.25 5.96
N GLY A 240 -4.50 -34.75 6.40
CA GLY A 240 -3.31 -34.56 5.56
C GLY A 240 -3.42 -33.38 4.58
N GLU A 241 -4.53 -32.66 4.60
CA GLU A 241 -4.79 -31.53 3.72
C GLU A 241 -3.96 -30.29 4.08
N THR A 242 -3.63 -29.48 3.09
CA THR A 242 -2.81 -28.27 3.22
C THR A 242 -3.46 -27.11 2.49
N LEU A 243 -3.58 -25.95 3.16
CA LEU A 243 -3.96 -24.67 2.57
C LEU A 243 -2.71 -23.77 2.55
N VAL A 244 -2.35 -23.20 1.40
CA VAL A 244 -1.27 -22.20 1.30
C VAL A 244 -1.92 -20.85 1.05
N ILE A 245 -2.04 -20.04 2.10
CA ILE A 245 -2.59 -18.68 1.99
C ILE A 245 -1.47 -17.75 1.53
N THR A 246 -1.71 -17.07 0.42
CA THR A 246 -0.79 -16.11 -0.18
C THR A 246 -1.12 -14.68 0.25
N ASP A 247 -0.16 -13.78 0.07
CA ASP A 247 -0.30 -12.33 0.23
C ASP A 247 -1.11 -11.68 -0.91
N LYS A 248 -1.31 -12.37 -2.05
CA LYS A 248 -2.21 -11.96 -3.12
C LYS A 248 -3.64 -11.81 -2.58
N ILE A 249 -4.12 -10.57 -2.55
CA ILE A 249 -5.53 -10.26 -2.35
C ILE A 249 -6.28 -10.37 -3.69
N GLU A 250 -7.45 -10.98 -3.68
CA GLU A 250 -8.41 -10.93 -4.80
C GLU A 250 -9.66 -10.15 -4.36
N ASN A 251 -10.08 -9.22 -5.21
CA ASN A 251 -11.22 -8.33 -4.97
C ASN A 251 -12.48 -8.89 -5.64
N LYS A 252 -13.66 -8.63 -5.05
CA LYS A 252 -14.95 -9.07 -5.58
C LYS A 252 -15.22 -8.47 -6.97
N PRO A 253 -15.38 -9.29 -8.04
CA PRO A 253 -15.83 -8.83 -9.35
C PRO A 253 -17.21 -8.16 -9.28
N ALA A 254 -17.48 -7.22 -10.19
CA ALA A 254 -18.72 -6.44 -10.20
C ALA A 254 -20.00 -7.31 -10.31
N ASP A 255 -19.94 -8.40 -11.08
CA ASP A 255 -21.04 -9.34 -11.31
C ASP A 255 -21.20 -10.42 -10.21
N SER A 256 -20.25 -10.51 -9.28
CA SER A 256 -20.31 -11.45 -8.16
C SER A 256 -21.30 -11.00 -7.08
N LYS A 257 -22.14 -11.94 -6.64
CA LYS A 257 -23.34 -11.69 -5.80
C LYS A 257 -23.10 -11.78 -4.29
N THR A 258 -21.86 -12.04 -3.86
CA THR A 258 -21.51 -12.03 -2.43
C THR A 258 -21.44 -10.60 -1.88
N THR A 259 -21.61 -10.46 -0.57
CA THR A 259 -21.36 -9.20 0.17
C THR A 259 -19.89 -9.02 0.55
N ILE A 260 -19.09 -10.09 0.49
CA ILE A 260 -17.65 -10.08 0.77
C ILE A 260 -16.91 -9.24 -0.29
N SER A 261 -16.13 -8.25 0.13
CA SER A 261 -15.40 -7.32 -0.74
C SER A 261 -14.09 -7.86 -1.30
N SER A 262 -13.35 -8.64 -0.51
CA SER A 262 -12.00 -9.13 -0.85
C SER A 262 -11.62 -10.36 -0.01
N GLY A 263 -10.57 -11.08 -0.42
CA GLY A 263 -9.98 -12.14 0.41
C GLY A 263 -8.57 -12.52 -0.03
N ALA A 264 -7.80 -13.13 0.88
CA ALA A 264 -6.46 -13.64 0.60
C ALA A 264 -6.55 -14.95 -0.19
N VAL A 265 -5.80 -15.05 -1.29
CA VAL A 265 -5.88 -16.19 -2.22
C VAL A 265 -5.23 -17.44 -1.63
N VAL A 266 -5.95 -18.56 -1.71
CA VAL A 266 -5.44 -19.89 -1.36
C VAL A 266 -4.84 -20.54 -2.61
N SER A 267 -3.52 -20.70 -2.64
CA SER A 267 -2.79 -21.23 -3.79
C SER A 267 -3.23 -22.65 -4.17
N GLY A 268 -3.22 -22.96 -5.47
CA GLY A 268 -3.54 -24.28 -6.00
C GLY A 268 -5.02 -24.71 -5.92
N THR A 269 -5.94 -23.83 -5.49
CA THR A 269 -7.35 -24.18 -5.23
C THR A 269 -8.36 -23.43 -6.11
N GLU A 270 -8.01 -23.22 -7.38
CA GLU A 270 -8.93 -22.66 -8.37
C GLU A 270 -10.13 -23.58 -8.64
N LYS A 271 -11.33 -22.99 -8.76
CA LYS A 271 -12.57 -23.72 -9.08
C LYS A 271 -13.31 -23.01 -10.21
N ASN A 272 -13.36 -23.66 -11.38
CA ASN A 272 -13.98 -23.13 -12.61
C ASN A 272 -13.38 -21.78 -13.08
N GLY A 273 -12.07 -21.56 -12.87
CA GLY A 273 -11.36 -20.33 -13.25
C GLY A 273 -11.47 -19.17 -12.26
N TYR A 274 -11.83 -19.44 -11.01
CA TYR A 274 -11.85 -18.46 -9.91
C TYR A 274 -11.02 -18.99 -8.75
N SER A 275 -10.23 -18.14 -8.10
CA SER A 275 -9.48 -18.50 -6.90
C SER A 275 -10.42 -18.91 -5.76
N THR A 276 -10.00 -19.84 -4.89
CA THR A 276 -10.54 -19.86 -3.53
C THR A 276 -9.83 -18.78 -2.72
N VAL A 277 -10.58 -18.03 -1.92
CA VAL A 277 -10.09 -16.95 -1.06
C VAL A 277 -10.60 -17.12 0.36
N ILE A 278 -9.86 -16.59 1.33
CA ILE A 278 -10.31 -16.43 2.72
C ILE A 278 -10.51 -14.93 3.01
N SER A 279 -11.74 -14.58 3.36
CA SER A 279 -12.16 -13.26 3.82
C SER A 279 -12.16 -13.21 5.35
N PRO A 280 -11.80 -12.05 5.96
CA PRO A 280 -12.15 -11.77 7.34
C PRO A 280 -13.68 -11.64 7.50
N GLY A 281 -14.14 -11.46 8.73
CA GLY A 281 -15.55 -11.27 9.06
C GLY A 281 -15.71 -10.71 10.48
N THR A 282 -16.73 -11.15 11.22
CA THR A 282 -17.03 -10.59 12.54
C THR A 282 -16.19 -11.23 13.64
N ILE A 283 -15.62 -10.40 14.51
CA ILE A 283 -15.04 -10.84 15.79
C ILE A 283 -16.17 -11.29 16.72
N GLN A 284 -15.98 -12.42 17.41
CA GLN A 284 -16.91 -13.03 18.36
C GLN A 284 -16.11 -13.45 19.60
N GLY A 285 -16.07 -12.59 20.62
CA GLY A 285 -15.12 -12.74 21.72
C GLY A 285 -13.68 -12.62 21.19
N ASP A 286 -12.83 -13.60 21.52
CA ASP A 286 -11.41 -13.59 21.18
C ASP A 286 -11.07 -14.32 19.85
N TYR A 287 -12.07 -14.70 19.04
CA TYR A 287 -11.90 -15.28 17.71
C TYR A 287 -12.71 -14.54 16.64
N MET A 288 -12.51 -14.85 15.36
CA MET A 288 -13.27 -14.27 14.24
C MET A 288 -13.98 -15.35 13.43
N ILE A 289 -15.21 -15.09 13.00
CA ILE A 289 -15.89 -15.87 11.95
C ILE A 289 -15.71 -15.12 10.63
N GLY A 290 -14.77 -15.61 9.82
CA GLY A 290 -14.55 -15.18 8.44
C GLY A 290 -15.34 -16.03 7.44
N SER A 291 -14.89 -16.06 6.20
CA SER A 291 -15.50 -16.90 5.16
C SER A 291 -14.47 -17.41 4.14
N ILE A 292 -14.59 -18.68 3.73
CA ILE A 292 -13.79 -19.30 2.68
C ILE A 292 -14.68 -19.65 1.48
N GLY A 293 -14.26 -19.31 0.26
CA GLY A 293 -15.10 -19.46 -0.92
C GLY A 293 -14.49 -18.93 -2.20
N THR A 294 -15.29 -18.77 -3.23
CA THR A 294 -14.85 -18.20 -4.52
C THR A 294 -15.74 -17.04 -4.93
N PHE A 295 -15.22 -16.10 -5.70
CA PHE A 295 -16.02 -15.00 -6.23
C PHE A 295 -16.89 -15.37 -7.45
N ASN A 296 -17.00 -16.65 -7.81
CA ASN A 296 -17.63 -17.11 -9.04
C ASN A 296 -19.11 -16.65 -9.18
N PRO A 297 -19.43 -15.76 -10.14
CA PRO A 297 -20.75 -15.12 -10.29
C PRO A 297 -21.83 -16.07 -10.82
N LYS A 298 -21.44 -17.26 -11.32
CA LYS A 298 -22.34 -18.28 -11.87
C LYS A 298 -22.96 -19.16 -10.79
N ILE A 299 -22.44 -19.12 -9.56
CA ILE A 299 -22.98 -19.88 -8.42
C ILE A 299 -24.27 -19.21 -7.95
N LYS A 300 -25.36 -19.98 -7.83
CA LYS A 300 -26.72 -19.48 -7.49
C LYS A 300 -27.03 -19.47 -5.99
N MET A 301 -26.21 -20.12 -5.18
CA MET A 301 -26.28 -20.13 -3.70
C MET A 301 -25.10 -19.33 -3.13
N SER A 302 -24.91 -19.28 -1.81
CA SER A 302 -23.68 -18.72 -1.24
C SER A 302 -22.46 -19.45 -1.82
N PRO A 303 -21.49 -18.74 -2.44
CA PRO A 303 -20.25 -19.34 -2.92
C PRO A 303 -19.17 -19.37 -1.82
N PHE A 304 -19.53 -19.01 -0.58
CA PHE A 304 -18.71 -18.99 0.61
C PHE A 304 -19.33 -19.83 1.74
N ALA A 305 -18.47 -20.54 2.46
CA ALA A 305 -18.76 -21.21 3.73
C ALA A 305 -18.08 -20.45 4.89
N PRO A 306 -18.64 -20.49 6.11
CA PRO A 306 -17.99 -19.89 7.28
C PRO A 306 -16.68 -20.61 7.61
N ILE A 307 -15.68 -19.85 8.06
CA ILE A 307 -14.43 -20.38 8.60
C ILE A 307 -14.11 -19.64 9.91
N ALA A 308 -13.82 -20.37 10.98
CA ALA A 308 -13.38 -19.77 12.22
C ALA A 308 -11.87 -19.54 12.19
N ILE A 309 -11.47 -18.34 12.58
CA ILE A 309 -10.11 -17.82 12.55
C ILE A 309 -9.72 -17.55 14.01
N ILE A 310 -8.90 -18.43 14.60
CA ILE A 310 -8.73 -18.54 16.05
C ILE A 310 -7.25 -18.43 16.43
N PRO A 311 -6.83 -17.39 17.19
CA PRO A 311 -5.45 -17.26 17.66
C PRO A 311 -5.02 -18.39 18.62
N SER A 312 -3.72 -18.56 18.75
CA SER A 312 -3.09 -19.31 19.85
C SER A 312 -3.47 -18.72 21.20
N GLY A 313 -3.81 -19.58 22.16
CA GLY A 313 -4.31 -19.24 23.50
C GLY A 313 -5.84 -19.17 23.63
N VAL A 314 -6.58 -19.07 22.51
CA VAL A 314 -8.04 -18.90 22.51
C VAL A 314 -8.77 -20.25 22.36
N LYS A 315 -10.02 -20.34 22.81
CA LYS A 315 -10.97 -21.41 22.43
C LYS A 315 -12.25 -20.82 21.86
N MET A 316 -12.89 -21.54 20.93
CA MET A 316 -14.22 -21.15 20.41
C MET A 316 -15.34 -21.40 21.44
N SER A 317 -15.21 -22.47 22.23
CA SER A 317 -16.10 -22.85 23.33
C SER A 317 -15.41 -23.89 24.23
N ASP A 318 -16.04 -24.30 25.34
CA ASP A 318 -15.52 -25.40 26.18
C ASP A 318 -15.39 -26.73 25.41
N ALA A 319 -16.23 -26.92 24.37
CA ALA A 319 -16.21 -28.09 23.48
C ALA A 319 -15.18 -27.98 22.33
N ASP A 320 -14.36 -26.93 22.29
CA ASP A 320 -13.24 -26.82 21.35
C ASP A 320 -12.11 -27.78 21.75
N ASP A 321 -12.02 -28.90 21.05
CA ASP A 321 -11.02 -29.97 21.21
C ASP A 321 -9.74 -29.73 20.37
N SER A 322 -9.67 -28.64 19.61
CA SER A 322 -8.49 -28.32 18.80
C SER A 322 -7.29 -27.88 19.65
N ASP A 323 -6.07 -28.01 19.09
CA ASP A 323 -4.83 -27.62 19.79
C ASP A 323 -4.72 -26.09 19.90
N SER A 324 -5.27 -25.58 21.01
CA SER A 324 -5.27 -24.16 21.37
C SER A 324 -3.87 -23.56 21.62
N SER A 325 -2.78 -24.34 21.63
CA SER A 325 -1.42 -23.78 21.65
C SER A 325 -1.01 -23.12 20.33
N LYS A 326 -1.82 -23.30 19.26
CA LYS A 326 -1.55 -22.86 17.89
C LYS A 326 -2.65 -21.97 17.33
N ASP A 327 -2.27 -21.12 16.39
CA ASP A 327 -3.21 -20.43 15.51
C ASP A 327 -3.91 -21.45 14.62
N ARG A 328 -5.24 -21.31 14.46
CA ARG A 328 -6.10 -22.28 13.76
C ARG A 328 -7.04 -21.61 12.76
N LEU A 329 -7.30 -22.35 11.69
CA LEU A 329 -8.44 -22.16 10.80
C LEU A 329 -9.34 -23.40 10.91
N ILE A 330 -10.62 -23.23 11.22
CA ILE A 330 -11.56 -24.36 11.39
C ILE A 330 -12.71 -24.22 10.38
N MET A 331 -12.89 -25.25 9.55
CA MET A 331 -13.86 -25.27 8.45
C MET A 331 -15.06 -26.18 8.77
N GLY A 332 -16.10 -25.59 9.37
CA GLY A 332 -17.29 -26.31 9.81
C GLY A 332 -17.17 -26.90 11.22
N ALA A 333 -18.11 -27.77 11.60
CA ALA A 333 -18.14 -28.44 12.90
C ALA A 333 -18.64 -29.88 12.73
N GLY A 334 -17.90 -30.84 13.29
CA GLY A 334 -18.31 -32.24 13.34
C GLY A 334 -19.13 -32.57 14.58
N GLN A 335 -19.87 -33.68 14.57
CA GLN A 335 -20.56 -34.18 15.76
C GLN A 335 -19.60 -34.66 16.87
N SER A 336 -18.31 -34.85 16.54
CA SER A 336 -17.27 -35.32 17.45
C SER A 336 -16.34 -34.20 17.96
N GLY A 337 -16.60 -32.94 17.59
CA GLY A 337 -15.71 -31.81 17.85
C GLY A 337 -15.34 -31.01 16.59
N VAL A 338 -14.35 -30.14 16.74
CA VAL A 338 -13.77 -29.26 15.72
C VAL A 338 -12.29 -29.54 15.45
N GLY A 339 -11.59 -30.28 16.32
CA GLY A 339 -10.16 -30.57 16.20
C GLY A 339 -9.77 -31.31 14.92
N THR A 340 -10.67 -32.15 14.37
CA THR A 340 -10.49 -32.83 13.08
C THR A 340 -10.71 -31.93 11.86
N GLU A 341 -11.31 -30.76 12.05
CA GLU A 341 -11.57 -29.74 11.02
C GLU A 341 -10.57 -28.57 11.09
N ALA A 342 -9.63 -28.61 12.04
CA ALA A 342 -8.65 -27.57 12.27
C ALA A 342 -7.40 -27.73 11.40
N TYR A 343 -7.09 -26.70 10.61
CA TYR A 343 -5.80 -26.49 9.99
C TYR A 343 -4.94 -25.60 10.90
N TYR A 344 -3.70 -26.00 11.14
CA TYR A 344 -2.76 -25.31 12.01
C TYR A 344 -1.62 -24.71 11.18
N ARG A 345 -1.17 -23.51 11.54
CA ARG A 345 -0.04 -22.84 10.85
C ARG A 345 1.25 -23.66 11.02
N GLU A 346 1.96 -23.90 9.91
CA GLU A 346 3.32 -24.43 9.96
C GLU A 346 4.31 -23.37 10.43
N LYS A 347 5.41 -23.82 11.05
CA LYS A 347 6.51 -22.95 11.46
C LYS A 347 7.62 -22.98 10.41
#